data_AF-A0A928D811-F1
#
_entry.id   AF-A0A928D811-F1
#
_cell.length_a   1.000
_cell.length_b   1.000
_cell.length_c   1.000
_cell.angle_alpha   90.00
_cell.angle_beta   90.00
_cell.angle_gamma   90.00
#
_symmetry.space_group_name_H-M   'P 1'
#
loop_
_entity.id
_entity.type
_entity.pdbx_description
1 polymer ?
#
loop_
_entity_poly.entity_id
_entity_poly.type
_entity_poly.pdbx_seq_one_letter_code
_entity_poly.pdbx_strand_id
1 'polypeptide(L)'
;MSAWMKDEITLKDGTKVAAQRPIIVSASRSTDVPAFYLDWFIERLKAGYVKWFNPFNCVLIYVGFNKMRRIVLLSKILASMLAYLVLAR
;
A
#
# COMPACT_ATOMS: atom_id res chain seq x y z
N MET A 1 -18.42 4.15 8.95
CA MET A 1 -17.26 3.96 8.04
C MET A 1 -17.46 4.88 6.85
N SER A 2 -16.55 5.81 6.60
CA SER A 2 -16.62 6.75 5.48
C SER A 2 -16.70 6.02 4.14
N ALA A 3 -17.56 6.50 3.24
CA ALA A 3 -17.63 5.99 1.87
C ALA A 3 -16.35 6.42 1.12
N TRP A 4 -15.38 5.52 1.03
CA TRP A 4 -14.19 5.73 0.21
C TRP A 4 -14.60 5.74 -1.27
N MET A 5 -14.16 6.74 -2.03
CA MET A 5 -14.31 6.72 -3.48
C MET A 5 -13.60 5.48 -4.03
N LYS A 6 -14.37 4.66 -4.76
CA LYS A 6 -13.86 3.49 -5.46
C LYS A 6 -13.77 3.84 -6.93
N ASP A 7 -12.62 3.60 -7.52
CA ASP A 7 -12.42 3.70 -8.96
C ASP A 7 -12.01 2.32 -9.48
N GLU A 8 -12.19 2.08 -10.77
CA GLU A 8 -11.74 0.83 -11.40
C GLU A 8 -10.22 0.81 -11.57
N ILE A 9 -9.62 -0.35 -11.26
CA ILE A 9 -8.23 -0.68 -11.59
C ILE A 9 -8.22 -1.95 -12.43
N THR A 10 -7.25 -2.02 -13.35
CA THR A 10 -6.97 -3.23 -14.12
C THR A 10 -5.94 -4.07 -13.39
N LEU A 11 -6.27 -5.33 -13.12
CA LEU A 11 -5.35 -6.31 -12.56
C LEU A 11 -4.36 -6.80 -13.63
N LYS A 12 -3.28 -7.44 -13.20
CA LYS A 12 -2.33 -8.12 -14.11
C LYS A 12 -3.03 -9.13 -15.05
N ASP A 13 -4.12 -9.74 -14.59
CA ASP A 13 -4.91 -10.72 -15.35
C ASP A 13 -5.91 -10.05 -16.32
N GLY A 14 -5.88 -8.73 -16.48
CA GLY A 14 -6.80 -7.95 -17.32
C GLY A 14 -8.18 -7.69 -16.71
N THR A 15 -8.51 -8.34 -15.58
CA THR A 15 -9.77 -8.12 -14.88
C THR A 15 -9.86 -6.73 -14.27
N LYS A 16 -11.00 -6.06 -14.45
CA LYS A 16 -11.29 -4.77 -13.79
C LYS A 16 -11.93 -5.01 -12.44
N VAL A 17 -11.41 -4.36 -11.40
CA VAL A 17 -11.96 -4.43 -10.03
C VAL A 17 -12.09 -3.05 -9.42
N ALA A 18 -13.10 -2.87 -8.57
CA ALA A 18 -13.28 -1.65 -7.80
C ALA A 18 -12.23 -1.59 -6.68
N ALA A 19 -11.40 -0.52 -6.68
CA ALA A 19 -10.37 -0.30 -5.68
C ALA A 19 -10.55 1.05 -4.99
N GLN A 20 -10.22 1.08 -3.70
CA GLN A 20 -10.13 2.31 -2.95
C GLN A 20 -8.93 3.13 -3.41
N ARG A 21 -9.10 4.44 -3.51
CA ARG A 21 -8.03 5.37 -3.91
C ARG A 21 -7.77 6.43 -2.83
N PRO A 22 -6.99 6.07 -1.80
CA PRO A 22 -6.60 7.03 -0.78
C PRO A 22 -5.56 8.03 -1.32
N ILE A 23 -5.64 9.27 -0.87
CA ILE A 23 -4.62 10.31 -1.14
C ILE A 23 -3.38 10.04 -0.28
N ILE A 24 -3.58 9.56 0.95
CA ILE A 24 -2.52 9.23 1.91
C ILE A 24 -2.71 7.78 2.35
N VAL A 25 -1.65 6.98 2.23
CA VAL A 25 -1.64 5.61 2.73
C VAL A 25 -0.78 5.56 3.99
N SER A 26 -1.39 5.25 5.13
CA SER A 26 -0.65 4.78 6.29
C SER A 26 -0.57 3.25 6.24
N ALA A 27 0.65 2.75 6.20
CA ALA A 27 0.93 1.32 6.22
C ALA A 27 1.92 1.01 7.35
N SER A 28 2.02 -0.26 7.71
CA SER A 28 2.96 -0.82 8.71
C SER A 28 2.49 -0.91 10.16
N ARG A 29 1.19 -0.71 10.45
CA ARG A 29 0.66 -0.93 11.82
C ARG A 29 0.64 -2.40 12.22
N SER A 30 0.26 -3.30 11.31
CA SER A 30 0.11 -4.73 11.59
C SER A 30 1.41 -5.51 11.38
N THR A 31 2.26 -5.07 10.45
CA THR A 31 3.55 -5.67 10.12
C THR A 31 4.55 -4.55 9.84
N ASP A 32 5.79 -4.69 10.26
CA ASP A 32 6.83 -3.67 10.04
C ASP A 32 7.30 -3.72 8.57
N VAL A 33 6.51 -3.15 7.66
CA VAL A 33 6.74 -3.18 6.20
C VAL A 33 8.13 -2.65 5.82
N PRO A 34 8.61 -1.51 6.36
CA PRO A 34 9.96 -1.02 6.06
C PRO A 34 11.06 -1.99 6.46
N ALA A 35 10.89 -2.70 7.57
CA ALA A 35 11.93 -3.57 8.08
C ALA A 35 12.02 -4.92 7.35
N PHE A 36 10.88 -5.48 6.94
CA PHE A 36 10.81 -6.87 6.46
C PHE A 36 10.27 -7.05 5.05
N TYR A 37 9.50 -6.09 4.53
CA TYR A 37 8.72 -6.27 3.30
C TYR A 37 8.90 -5.10 2.32
N LEU A 38 10.00 -4.36 2.42
CA LEU A 38 10.16 -3.14 1.64
C LEU A 38 10.34 -3.43 0.15
N ASP A 39 11.13 -4.44 -0.21
CA ASP A 39 11.30 -4.87 -1.62
C ASP A 39 9.96 -5.26 -2.23
N TRP A 40 9.19 -6.09 -1.51
CA TRP A 40 7.84 -6.45 -1.90
C TRP A 40 6.96 -5.21 -2.05
N PHE A 41 7.01 -4.28 -1.10
CA PHE A 41 6.18 -3.08 -1.11
C PHE A 41 6.51 -2.18 -2.31
N ILE A 42 7.78 -2.00 -2.64
CA ILE A 42 8.24 -1.24 -3.81
C ILE A 42 7.71 -1.89 -5.10
N GLU A 43 7.77 -3.21 -5.21
CA GLU A 43 7.20 -3.93 -6.37
C GLU A 43 5.67 -3.76 -6.47
N ARG A 44 4.95 -3.68 -5.35
CA ARG A 44 3.52 -3.35 -5.35
C ARG A 44 3.27 -1.90 -5.75
N LEU A 45 4.12 -0.96 -5.32
CA LEU A 45 4.04 0.44 -5.74
C LEU A 45 4.22 0.57 -7.26
N LYS A 46 5.22 -0.10 -7.84
CA LYS A 46 5.42 -0.16 -9.30
C LYS A 46 4.23 -0.79 -10.02
N ALA A 47 3.62 -1.82 -9.45
CA ALA A 47 2.40 -2.44 -9.99
C ALA A 47 1.16 -1.53 -9.88
N GLY A 48 1.19 -0.46 -9.07
CA GLY A 48 0.12 0.54 -8.96
C GLY A 48 -1.06 0.15 -8.06
N TYR A 49 -1.02 -1.02 -7.42
CA TYR A 49 -2.05 -1.45 -6.48
C TYR A 49 -1.56 -2.52 -5.49
N VAL A 50 -2.27 -2.65 -4.38
CA VAL A 50 -2.09 -3.74 -3.41
C VAL A 50 -3.43 -4.42 -3.09
N LYS A 51 -3.35 -5.72 -2.83
CA LYS A 51 -4.44 -6.53 -2.29
C LYS A 51 -4.28 -6.57 -0.78
N TRP A 52 -5.31 -6.23 -0.03
CA TRP A 52 -5.27 -6.20 1.42
C TRP A 52 -6.53 -6.82 2.01
N PHE A 53 -6.37 -7.65 3.04
CA PHE A 53 -7.48 -8.16 3.82
C PHE A 53 -7.75 -7.23 4.98
N ASN A 54 -8.99 -6.77 5.11
CA ASN A 54 -9.38 -5.98 6.25
C ASN A 54 -9.35 -6.83 7.53
N PRO A 55 -8.57 -6.47 8.56
CA PRO A 55 -8.43 -7.30 9.78
C PRO A 55 -9.72 -7.42 10.58
N PHE A 56 -10.71 -6.54 10.38
CA PHE A 56 -11.95 -6.56 11.16
C PHE A 56 -13.00 -7.54 10.62
N ASN A 57 -13.00 -7.81 9.32
CA ASN A 57 -14.03 -8.66 8.69
C ASN A 57 -13.48 -9.61 7.62
N CYS A 58 -12.15 -9.68 7.45
CA CYS A 58 -11.45 -10.52 6.50
C CYS A 58 -11.91 -10.34 5.03
N VAL A 59 -12.54 -9.22 4.70
CA VAL A 59 -12.95 -8.92 3.32
C VAL A 59 -11.73 -8.46 2.53
N LEU A 60 -11.59 -9.00 1.32
CA LEU A 60 -10.56 -8.60 0.37
C LEU A 60 -10.87 -7.20 -0.18
N ILE A 61 -9.91 -6.30 -0.07
CA ILE A 61 -9.96 -4.94 -0.57
C ILE A 61 -8.79 -4.69 -1.50
N TYR A 62 -9.05 -3.97 -2.58
CA TYR A 62 -8.03 -3.44 -3.46
C TYR A 62 -7.75 -1.98 -3.13
N VAL A 63 -6.48 -1.63 -2.98
CA VAL A 63 -6.03 -0.25 -2.77
C VAL A 63 -5.16 0.14 -3.96
N GLY A 64 -5.65 1.10 -4.74
CA GLY A 64 -4.93 1.66 -5.89
C GLY A 64 -4.05 2.84 -5.48
N PHE A 65 -2.91 2.99 -6.16
CA PHE A 65 -1.90 4.01 -5.83
C PHE A 65 -1.88 5.20 -6.78
N ASN A 66 -2.72 5.22 -7.82
CA ASN A 66 -2.66 6.23 -8.87
C ASN A 66 -2.93 7.69 -8.41
N LYS A 67 -3.72 7.89 -7.34
CA LYS A 67 -4.02 9.22 -6.75
C LYS A 67 -3.28 9.46 -5.44
N MET A 68 -2.45 8.51 -5.03
CA MET A 68 -1.70 8.60 -3.79
C MET A 68 -0.61 9.67 -3.93
N ARG A 69 -0.51 10.54 -2.93
CA ARG A 69 0.51 11.60 -2.87
C ARG A 69 1.58 11.34 -1.83
N ARG A 70 1.22 10.67 -0.74
CA ARG A 70 2.11 10.42 0.40
C ARG A 70 1.88 9.03 0.97
N ILE A 71 2.96 8.41 1.42
CA ILE A 71 2.96 7.16 2.19
C ILE A 71 3.55 7.47 3.56
N VAL A 72 2.86 7.05 4.60
CA VAL A 72 3.35 7.10 5.98
C VAL A 72 3.67 5.68 6.40
N LEU A 73 4.95 5.41 6.63
CA LEU A 73 5.44 4.14 7.14
C LEU A 73 5.92 4.33 8.58
N LEU A 74 5.55 3.41 9.45
CA LEU A 74 6.04 3.35 10.83
C LEU A 74 6.86 2.07 11.00
N SER A 75 8.05 2.18 11.55
CA SER A 75 8.91 1.04 11.84
C SER A 75 9.39 1.09 13.28
N LYS A 76 9.54 -0.07 13.91
CA LYS A 76 10.16 -0.23 15.23
C LYS A 76 11.64 -0.57 15.11
N ILE A 77 12.13 -0.92 13.92
CA ILE A 77 13.50 -1.37 13.65
C ILE A 77 14.21 -0.32 12.80
N LEU A 78 14.97 0.57 13.46
CA LEU A 78 15.54 1.76 12.84
C LEU A 78 16.61 1.46 11.78
N ALA A 79 17.38 0.38 11.95
CA ALA A 79 18.52 0.05 11.09
C ALA A 79 18.10 -0.25 9.63
N SER A 80 16.94 -0.87 9.43
CA SER A 80 16.46 -1.26 8.09
C SER A 80 15.95 -0.06 7.26
N MET A 81 15.48 1.01 7.91
CA MET A 81 15.00 2.22 7.20
C MET A 81 16.13 3.09 6.64
N LEU A 82 17.30 3.08 7.26
CA LEU A 82 18.43 3.95 6.90
C LEU A 82 18.99 3.66 5.50
N ALA A 83 18.93 2.41 5.04
CA ALA A 83 19.41 2.04 3.70
C ALA A 83 18.60 2.70 2.55
N TYR A 84 17.34 3.07 2.80
CA TYR A 84 16.40 3.52 1.77
C TYR A 84 16.08 5.01 1.80
N LEU A 85 16.47 5.72 2.87
CA LEU A 85 16.33 7.18 2.96
C LEU A 85 17.12 7.94 1.89
N VAL A 86 18.12 7.30 1.28
CA VAL A 86 18.94 7.86 0.19
C VAL A 86 18.21 7.86 -1.16
N LEU A 87 17.19 7.02 -1.35
CA LEU A 87 16.45 6.86 -2.61
C LEU A 87 15.23 7.79 -2.75
N ALA A 88 14.81 8.46 -1.68
CA ALA A 88 13.60 9.27 -1.65
C ALA A 88 13.82 10.75 -2.00
N ARG A 89 14.78 11.03 -2.90
CA ARG A 89 15.11 12.38 -3.37
C ARG A 89 14.29 12.80 -4.58
#